data_AF-A0A1F8JPB2-F1
#
_entry.id   AF-A0A1F8JPB2-F1
#
_cell.length_a   1.000
_cell.length_b   1.000
_cell.length_c   1.000
_cell.angle_alpha   90.00
_cell.angle_beta   90.00
_cell.angle_gamma   90.00
#
_symmetry.space_group_name_H-M   'P 1'
#
loop_
_entity.id
_entity.type
_entity.pdbx_description
1 polymer ?
#
loop_
_entity_poly.entity_id
_entity_poly.type
_entity_poly.pdbx_seq_one_letter_code
_entity_poly.pdbx_strand_id
1 'polypeptide(L)'
;MQRSCRFLKVDFDCYFQNLLEQRLIACGSLFPEIESMYRWKGKIEEGKEIKAVLKTQGCRFEAICMYIVENGSYEIPEIAQVDVVKGNPLYLSWALEATLP
;
A
#
# COMPACT_ATOMS: atom_id res chain seq x y z
N MET A 1 6.52 -30.90 16.23
CA MET A 1 7.48 -30.19 15.36
C MET A 1 6.73 -29.14 14.55
N GLN A 2 6.22 -28.11 15.24
CA GLN A 2 5.47 -27.01 14.64
C GLN A 2 6.46 -26.02 14.05
N ARG A 3 6.57 -26.00 12.72
CA ARG A 3 7.29 -24.94 12.02
C ARG A 3 6.44 -23.69 12.11
N SER A 4 6.76 -22.87 13.10
CA SER A 4 6.41 -21.46 13.21
C SER A 4 6.47 -20.83 11.82
N CYS A 5 5.31 -20.38 11.32
CA CYS A 5 5.22 -19.50 10.16
C CYS A 5 6.04 -18.25 10.47
N ARG A 6 7.29 -18.22 9.99
CA ARG A 6 8.03 -16.98 9.73
C ARG A 6 7.23 -16.20 8.68
N PHE A 7 6.24 -15.44 9.13
CA PHE A 7 5.84 -14.22 8.43
C PHE A 7 7.13 -13.40 8.26
N LEU A 8 7.59 -13.28 7.02
CA LEU A 8 8.76 -12.48 6.69
C LEU A 8 8.48 -11.05 7.16
N LYS A 9 9.21 -10.64 8.21
CA LYS A 9 9.28 -9.27 8.72
C LYS A 9 9.87 -8.37 7.65
N VAL A 10 9.06 -7.92 6.70
CA VAL A 10 9.17 -6.51 6.34
C VAL A 10 8.53 -5.80 7.51
N ASP A 11 9.32 -5.03 8.26
CA ASP A 11 8.76 -4.14 9.25
C ASP A 11 7.89 -3.14 8.47
N PHE A 12 6.56 -3.35 8.52
CA PHE A 12 5.60 -2.57 7.73
C PHE A 12 5.73 -1.08 8.03
N ASP A 13 6.19 -0.73 9.23
CA ASP A 13 6.54 0.63 9.62
C ASP A 13 7.70 1.16 8.77
N CYS A 14 8.79 0.40 8.60
CA CYS A 14 9.91 0.78 7.73
C CYS A 14 9.50 0.84 6.25
N TYR A 15 8.67 -0.09 5.80
CA TYR A 15 8.15 -0.10 4.42
C TYR A 15 7.37 1.16 4.09
N PHE A 16 6.52 1.60 5.02
CA PHE A 16 5.69 2.78 4.87
C PHE A 16 6.50 4.08 5.07
N GLN A 17 7.46 4.08 5.98
CA GLN A 17 8.42 5.18 6.15
C GLN A 17 9.20 5.44 4.86
N ASN A 18 9.70 4.39 4.20
CA ASN A 18 10.41 4.52 2.93
C ASN A 18 9.55 5.18 1.83
N LEU A 19 8.25 4.86 1.75
CA LEU A 19 7.34 5.53 0.80
C LEU A 19 7.23 7.03 1.06
N LEU A 20 7.24 7.45 2.34
CA LEU A 20 7.22 8.85 2.74
C LEU A 20 8.57 9.53 2.45
N GLU A 21 9.68 8.88 2.82
CA GLU A 21 11.04 9.40 2.63
C GLU A 21 11.38 9.60 1.14
N GLN A 22 10.94 8.67 0.29
CA GLN A 22 11.07 8.77 -1.17
C GLN A 22 10.04 9.71 -1.81
N ARG A 23 9.17 10.34 -1.00
CA ARG A 23 8.10 11.25 -1.46
C ARG A 23 7.16 10.61 -2.47
N LEU A 24 7.01 9.29 -2.40
CA LEU A 24 6.07 8.54 -3.23
C LEU A 24 4.62 8.76 -2.75
N ILE A 25 4.43 9.00 -1.45
CA ILE A 25 3.13 9.31 -0.84
C ILE A 25 3.25 10.54 0.06
N ALA A 26 2.16 11.29 0.20
CA ALA A 26 2.06 12.37 1.18
C ALA A 26 1.69 11.84 2.56
N CYS A 27 0.75 10.89 2.59
CA CYS A 27 0.39 10.13 3.78
C CYS A 27 -0.28 8.81 3.40
N GLY A 28 -0.63 8.03 4.40
CA GLY A 28 -1.45 6.84 4.22
C GLY A 28 -2.04 6.38 5.54
N SER A 29 -2.96 5.42 5.46
CA SER A 29 -3.64 4.84 6.61
C SER A 29 -3.54 3.32 6.50
N LEU A 30 -3.18 2.68 7.61
CA LEU A 30 -3.06 1.24 7.70
C LEU A 30 -4.25 0.68 8.47
N PHE A 31 -4.82 -0.40 7.94
CA PHE A 31 -5.89 -1.17 8.55
C PHE A 31 -5.30 -2.55 8.85
N PRO A 32 -4.84 -2.79 10.09
CA PRO A 32 -4.26 -4.06 10.46
C PRO A 32 -5.34 -5.15 10.53
N GLU A 33 -4.92 -6.39 10.30
CA GLU A 33 -5.72 -7.60 10.56
C GLU A 33 -7.07 -7.65 9.82
N ILE A 34 -7.06 -7.40 8.51
CA ILE A 34 -8.26 -7.61 7.69
C ILE A 34 -8.34 -9.07 7.19
N GLU A 35 -9.54 -9.53 6.92
CA GLU A 35 -9.79 -10.80 6.22
C GLU A 35 -10.28 -10.51 4.80
N SER A 36 -9.60 -11.09 3.82
CA SER A 36 -9.95 -11.02 2.40
C SER A 36 -10.42 -12.38 1.92
N MET A 37 -11.55 -12.42 1.20
CA MET A 37 -12.05 -13.62 0.52
C MET A 37 -11.93 -13.45 -0.99
N TYR A 38 -11.33 -14.42 -1.67
CA TYR A 38 -11.14 -14.36 -3.12
C TYR A 38 -11.18 -15.75 -3.75
N ARG A 39 -11.31 -15.81 -5.09
CA ARG A 39 -11.27 -17.07 -5.83
C ARG A 39 -9.90 -17.27 -6.44
N TRP A 40 -9.25 -18.38 -6.10
CA TRP A 40 -7.96 -18.76 -6.68
C TRP A 40 -7.97 -20.24 -7.07
N LYS A 41 -7.48 -20.56 -8.27
CA LYS A 41 -7.43 -21.94 -8.81
C LYS A 41 -8.74 -22.74 -8.63
N GLY A 42 -9.88 -22.06 -8.84
CA GLY A 42 -11.22 -22.66 -8.77
C GLY A 42 -11.83 -22.75 -7.37
N LYS A 43 -11.09 -22.43 -6.30
CA LYS A 43 -11.57 -22.49 -4.91
C LYS A 43 -11.74 -21.09 -4.32
N ILE A 44 -12.60 -20.99 -3.31
CA ILE A 44 -12.66 -19.81 -2.46
C ILE A 44 -11.56 -19.96 -1.41
N GLU A 45 -10.73 -18.94 -1.29
CA GLU A 45 -9.63 -18.83 -0.34
C GLU A 45 -9.88 -17.64 0.58
N GLU A 46 -9.30 -17.71 1.78
CA GLU A 46 -9.33 -16.65 2.78
C GLU A 46 -7.89 -16.26 3.14
N GLY A 47 -7.62 -14.97 3.23
CA GLY A 47 -6.31 -14.42 3.55
C GLY A 47 -6.38 -13.41 4.68
N LYS A 48 -5.44 -13.50 5.63
CA LYS A 48 -5.19 -12.44 6.62
C LYS A 48 -4.23 -11.43 6.04
N GLU A 49 -4.65 -10.18 5.97
CA GLU A 49 -3.93 -9.14 5.24
C GLU A 49 -3.89 -7.83 6.02
N ILE A 50 -3.10 -6.90 5.50
CA ILE A 50 -3.09 -5.50 5.91
C ILE A 50 -3.57 -4.69 4.71
N LYS A 51 -4.56 -3.82 4.91
CA LYS A 51 -4.97 -2.86 3.87
C LYS A 51 -4.29 -1.52 4.11
N ALA A 52 -3.78 -0.92 3.04
CA ALA A 52 -3.24 0.43 3.08
C ALA A 52 -4.05 1.34 2.14
N VAL A 53 -4.34 2.56 2.61
CA VAL A 53 -4.90 3.63 1.78
C VAL A 53 -3.87 4.75 1.72
N LEU A 54 -3.17 4.83 0.60
CA LEU A 54 -2.10 5.78 0.32
C LEU A 54 -2.66 7.02 -0.40
N LYS A 55 -2.17 8.21 -0.04
CA LYS A 55 -2.59 9.49 -0.63
C LYS A 55 -1.39 10.08 -1.34
N THR A 56 -1.52 10.29 -2.65
CA THR A 56 -0.45 10.78 -3.51
C THR A 56 -0.99 11.51 -4.72
N GLN A 57 -0.10 12.04 -5.56
CA GLN A 57 -0.40 12.49 -6.91
C GLN A 57 -0.59 11.30 -7.85
N GLY A 58 -1.52 11.41 -8.79
CA GLY A 58 -1.76 10.35 -9.78
C GLY A 58 -0.52 9.98 -10.59
N CYS A 59 0.38 10.93 -10.86
CA CYS A 59 1.64 10.68 -11.56
C CYS A 59 2.66 9.82 -10.78
N ARG A 60 2.39 9.49 -9.51
CA ARG A 60 3.22 8.59 -8.69
C ARG A 60 2.75 7.14 -8.72
N PHE A 61 1.63 6.84 -9.38
CA PHE A 61 1.03 5.51 -9.36
C PHE A 61 2.00 4.42 -9.85
N GLU A 62 2.67 4.62 -10.98
CA GLU A 62 3.60 3.63 -11.54
C GLU A 62 4.80 3.41 -10.61
N ALA A 63 5.34 4.47 -10.02
CA ALA A 63 6.46 4.38 -9.09
C ALA A 63 6.08 3.63 -7.79
N ILE A 64 4.88 3.86 -7.28
CA ILE A 64 4.33 3.12 -6.13
C ILE A 64 4.12 1.65 -6.50
N CYS A 65 3.56 1.36 -7.67
CA CYS A 65 3.37 -0.02 -8.15
C CYS A 65 4.70 -0.77 -8.19
N MET A 66 5.74 -0.17 -8.78
CA MET A 66 7.08 -0.74 -8.83
C MET A 66 7.62 -1.00 -7.43
N TYR A 67 7.56 0.01 -6.55
CA TYR A 67 8.02 -0.14 -5.16
C TYR A 67 7.31 -1.29 -4.44
N ILE A 68 5.98 -1.40 -4.57
CA ILE A 68 5.19 -2.43 -3.93
C ILE A 68 5.53 -3.83 -4.47
N VAL A 69 5.71 -3.96 -5.78
CA VAL A 69 6.07 -5.25 -6.40
C VAL A 69 7.48 -5.69 -6.01
N GLU A 70 8.44 -4.77 -5.97
CA GLU A 70 9.83 -5.07 -5.62
C GLU A 70 10.03 -5.43 -4.15
N ASN A 71 9.21 -4.86 -3.26
CA ASN A 71 9.38 -5.00 -1.80
C ASN A 71 8.28 -5.85 -1.13
N GLY A 72 7.26 -6.25 -1.87
CA GLY A 72 6.12 -7.03 -1.39
C GLY A 72 6.36 -8.54 -1.46
N SER A 73 5.55 -9.30 -0.71
CA SER A 73 5.61 -10.77 -0.68
C SER A 73 4.68 -11.44 -1.68
N TYR A 74 3.73 -10.70 -2.26
CA TYR A 74 2.75 -11.22 -3.19
C TYR A 74 3.28 -11.20 -4.62
N GLU A 75 3.00 -12.26 -5.38
CA GLU A 75 3.29 -12.30 -6.82
C GLU A 75 2.48 -11.25 -7.59
N ILE A 76 1.22 -11.02 -7.17
CA ILE A 76 0.30 -10.05 -7.76
C ILE A 76 -0.36 -9.28 -6.60
N PRO A 77 0.21 -8.16 -6.15
CA PRO A 77 -0.39 -7.34 -5.09
C PRO A 77 -1.65 -6.61 -5.57
N GLU A 78 -2.66 -6.43 -4.70
CA GLU A 78 -3.80 -5.55 -4.95
C GLU A 78 -3.32 -4.08 -4.91
N ILE A 79 -3.29 -3.42 -6.07
CA ILE A 79 -2.97 -1.99 -6.17
C ILE A 79 -3.98 -1.34 -7.12
N ALA A 80 -4.74 -0.37 -6.63
CA ALA A 80 -5.72 0.36 -7.41
C ALA A 80 -5.72 1.84 -7.02
N GLN A 81 -5.83 2.71 -8.02
CA GLN A 81 -6.01 4.15 -7.82
C GLN A 81 -7.50 4.51 -7.81
N VAL A 82 -7.87 5.38 -6.88
CA VAL A 82 -9.19 6.02 -6.83
C VAL A 82 -8.98 7.52 -6.83
N ASP A 83 -9.55 8.20 -7.82
CA ASP A 83 -9.37 9.64 -7.98
C ASP A 83 -10.19 10.44 -6.98
N VAL A 84 -9.51 11.36 -6.27
CA VAL A 84 -10.15 12.34 -5.39
C VAL A 84 -10.57 13.54 -6.22
N VAL A 85 -11.88 13.65 -6.51
CA VAL A 85 -12.42 14.75 -7.34
C VAL A 85 -12.50 16.09 -6.60
N LYS A 86 -12.62 16.07 -5.26
CA LYS A 86 -12.71 17.26 -4.39
C LYS A 86 -12.19 16.94 -2.98
N GLY A 87 -11.62 17.94 -2.33
CA GLY A 87 -11.12 17.85 -0.95
C GLY A 87 -10.85 19.24 -0.37
N ASN A 88 -10.32 19.29 0.86
CA ASN A 88 -9.88 20.55 1.45
C ASN A 88 -8.71 21.13 0.63
N PRO A 89 -8.80 22.37 0.11
CA PRO A 89 -7.76 22.93 -0.78
C PRO A 89 -6.37 23.00 -0.14
N LEU A 90 -6.28 23.29 1.16
CA LEU A 90 -5.00 23.36 1.88
C LEU A 90 -4.39 21.96 2.03
N TYR A 91 -5.22 20.96 2.32
CA TYR A 91 -4.76 19.56 2.39
C TYR A 91 -4.27 19.06 1.04
N LEU A 92 -5.01 19.34 -0.05
CA LEU A 92 -4.59 18.94 -1.38
C LEU A 92 -3.29 19.64 -1.78
N SER A 93 -3.14 20.93 -1.49
CA SER A 93 -1.90 21.69 -1.76
C SER A 93 -0.71 21.09 -1.01
N TRP A 94 -0.88 20.80 0.29
CA TRP A 94 0.14 20.13 1.08
C TRP A 94 0.50 18.74 0.53
N ALA A 95 -0.49 17.94 0.12
CA ALA A 95 -0.24 16.61 -0.43
C ALA A 95 0.53 16.67 -1.76
N LEU A 96 0.24 17.68 -2.59
CA LEU A 96 1.02 17.96 -3.80
C LEU A 96 2.47 18.31 -3.44
N GLU A 97 2.67 19.27 -2.54
CA GLU A 97 4.00 19.72 -2.08
C GLU A 97 4.83 18.58 -1.46
N ALA A 98 4.21 17.77 -0.60
CA ALA A 98 4.86 16.64 0.08
C ALA A 98 5.34 15.53 -0.88
N THR A 99 4.82 15.51 -2.11
CA THR A 99 5.15 14.52 -3.15
C THR A 99 5.90 15.11 -4.34
N LEU A 100 6.41 16.34 -4.22
CA LEU A 100 7.29 16.93 -5.23
C LEU A 100 8.66 16.20 -5.27
N PRO A 101 9.21 15.94 -6.47
CA PRO A 101 10.55 15.38 -6.61
C PRO A 101 11.63 16.17 -5.86
#